data_AF-A0A4P6K5H2-F1
#
_entry.id   AF-A0A4P6K5H2-F1
#
_cell.length_a   1.000
_cell.length_b   1.000
_cell.length_c   1.000
_cell.angle_alpha   90.00
_cell.angle_beta   90.00
_cell.angle_gamma   90.00
#
_symmetry.space_group_name_H-M   'P 1'
#
loop_
_entity.id
_entity.type
_entity.pdbx_description
1 polymer ?
#
loop_
_entity_poly.entity_id
_entity_poly.type
_entity_poly.pdbx_seq_one_letter_code
_entity_poly.pdbx_strand_id
1 'polypeptide(L)'
;MAQLSRRRWLEEGLSLLEEVGAEALPIESLTSRLGVTKGPFSHHSNHYQDFQERLLSFWQEEGTLRILQWAEQEAKPPEKLARVIRASLHSSRLDVALRGWAFHDDQVRVHHLRIDQQRLAYLEVVVFAIRADPPYAKLLARLLSSRYVGSQHIIPSIEGEELGALYQLV
;
A
#
# COMPACT_ATOMS: atom_id res chain seq x y z
N MET A 1 -3.04 -24.65 -23.05
CA MET A 1 -3.12 -23.28 -22.50
C MET A 1 -2.59 -23.33 -21.08
N ALA A 2 -1.51 -22.60 -20.77
CA ALA A 2 -0.98 -22.56 -19.40
C ALA A 2 -1.96 -21.79 -18.52
N GLN A 3 -2.47 -22.42 -17.46
CA GLN A 3 -3.32 -21.76 -16.48
C GLN A 3 -2.48 -20.68 -15.77
N LEU A 4 -2.83 -19.41 -15.96
CA LEU A 4 -2.20 -18.33 -15.21
C LEU A 4 -2.42 -18.54 -13.72
N SER A 5 -1.36 -18.36 -12.92
CA SER A 5 -1.49 -18.45 -11.46
C SER A 5 -2.38 -17.32 -10.96
N ARG A 6 -3.15 -17.56 -9.89
CA ARG A 6 -3.97 -16.52 -9.24
C ARG A 6 -3.12 -15.30 -8.85
N ARG A 7 -1.88 -15.54 -8.42
CA ARG A 7 -0.91 -14.48 -8.09
C ARG A 7 -0.66 -13.54 -9.28
N ARG A 8 -0.43 -14.08 -10.48
CA ARG A 8 -0.17 -13.28 -11.67
C ARG A 8 -1.35 -12.39 -12.05
N TRP A 9 -2.59 -12.84 -11.84
CA TRP A 9 -3.77 -11.99 -12.04
C TRP A 9 -3.80 -10.79 -11.08
N LEU A 10 -3.42 -11.00 -9.82
CA LEU A 10 -3.40 -9.94 -8.81
C LEU A 10 -2.26 -8.96 -9.07
N GLU A 11 -1.07 -9.45 -9.43
CA GLU A 11 0.07 -8.61 -9.82
C GLU A 11 -0.28 -7.69 -10.99
N GLU A 12 -0.86 -8.22 -12.07
CA GLU A 12 -1.26 -7.42 -13.22
C GLU A 12 -2.41 -6.46 -12.92
N GLY A 13 -3.30 -6.83 -11.99
CA GLY A 13 -4.35 -5.93 -11.50
C GLY A 13 -3.79 -4.73 -10.74
N LEU A 14 -2.77 -4.93 -9.90
CA LEU A 14 -2.09 -3.83 -9.22
C LEU A 14 -1.30 -2.96 -10.20
N SER A 15 -0.63 -3.56 -11.18
CA SER A 15 0.08 -2.80 -12.23
C SER A 15 -0.87 -1.95 -13.07
N LEU A 16 -2.05 -2.48 -13.44
CA LEU A 16 -3.10 -1.71 -14.09
C LEU A 16 -3.55 -0.53 -13.22
N LEU A 17 -3.84 -0.77 -11.94
CA LEU A 17 -4.22 0.28 -11.01
C LEU A 17 -3.17 1.41 -10.93
N GLU A 18 -1.90 1.05 -10.88
CA GLU A 18 -0.80 2.01 -10.79
C GLU A 18 -0.64 2.85 -12.06
N GLU A 19 -0.81 2.25 -13.25
CA GLU A 19 -0.60 2.91 -14.53
C GLU A 19 -1.76 3.82 -14.95
N VAL A 20 -2.99 3.39 -14.72
CA VAL A 20 -4.20 3.98 -15.33
C VAL A 20 -5.32 4.25 -14.34
N GLY A 21 -5.16 3.90 -13.06
CA GLY A 21 -6.14 4.13 -12.01
C GLY A 21 -7.31 3.13 -12.01
N ALA A 22 -8.23 3.31 -11.05
CA ALA A 22 -9.33 2.38 -10.80
C ALA A 22 -10.35 2.25 -11.94
N GLU A 23 -10.51 3.30 -12.76
CA GLU A 23 -11.43 3.28 -13.91
C GLU A 23 -11.05 2.24 -14.97
N ALA A 24 -9.78 1.84 -15.01
CA ALA A 24 -9.24 0.90 -15.98
C ALA A 24 -9.10 -0.55 -15.47
N LEU A 25 -9.60 -0.83 -14.26
CA LEU A 25 -9.70 -2.17 -13.70
C LEU A 25 -10.81 -3.11 -14.23
N PRO A 26 -11.61 -2.81 -15.29
CA PRO A 26 -12.55 -3.79 -15.83
C PRO A 26 -11.87 -5.10 -16.23
N ILE A 27 -12.62 -6.21 -16.13
CA ILE A 27 -12.13 -7.55 -16.46
C ILE A 27 -11.65 -7.65 -17.92
N GLU A 28 -12.19 -6.82 -18.81
CA GLU A 28 -11.77 -6.66 -20.20
C GLU A 28 -10.32 -6.15 -20.31
N SER A 29 -9.94 -5.14 -19.53
CA SER A 29 -8.57 -4.60 -19.51
C SER A 29 -7.59 -5.65 -19.00
N LEU A 30 -7.96 -6.37 -17.93
CA LEU A 30 -7.16 -7.45 -17.34
C LEU A 30 -6.97 -8.62 -18.30
N THR A 31 -8.05 -9.10 -18.92
CA THR A 31 -8.01 -10.20 -19.90
C THR A 31 -7.19 -9.83 -21.14
N SER A 32 -7.34 -8.60 -21.64
CA SER A 32 -6.53 -8.07 -22.73
C SER A 32 -5.04 -8.03 -22.38
N ARG A 33 -4.68 -7.48 -21.21
CA ARG A 33 -3.30 -7.39 -20.72
C ARG A 33 -2.65 -8.77 -20.53
N LEU A 34 -3.44 -9.73 -20.06
CA LEU A 34 -2.97 -11.10 -19.81
C LEU A 34 -2.94 -11.99 -21.06
N GLY A 35 -3.42 -11.51 -22.21
CA GLY A 35 -3.48 -12.28 -23.45
C GLY A 35 -4.37 -13.52 -23.35
N VAL A 36 -5.39 -13.49 -22.47
CA VAL A 36 -6.33 -14.58 -22.26
C VAL A 36 -7.73 -14.15 -22.62
N THR A 37 -8.53 -15.07 -23.15
CA THR A 37 -9.96 -14.81 -23.32
C THR A 37 -10.64 -14.74 -21.96
N LYS A 38 -11.81 -14.10 -21.91
CA LYS A 38 -12.74 -14.13 -20.75
C LYS A 38 -12.96 -15.58 -20.32
N GLY A 39 -12.11 -16.07 -19.40
CA GLY A 39 -12.25 -17.37 -18.77
C GLY A 39 -13.50 -17.38 -17.88
N PRO A 40 -13.77 -18.46 -17.14
CA PRO A 40 -15.02 -18.65 -16.37
C PRO A 40 -15.39 -17.52 -15.37
N PHE A 41 -14.53 -16.53 -15.16
CA PHE A 41 -14.77 -15.32 -14.36
C PHE A 41 -15.78 -14.33 -14.95
N SER A 42 -16.18 -14.45 -16.23
CA SER A 42 -16.83 -13.36 -16.97
C SER A 42 -18.32 -13.14 -16.77
N HIS A 43 -19.03 -13.96 -15.99
CA HIS A 43 -20.50 -13.93 -15.98
C HIS A 43 -21.19 -13.60 -14.65
N HIS A 44 -20.48 -13.25 -13.57
CA HIS A 44 -21.14 -12.87 -12.32
C HIS A 44 -20.47 -11.65 -11.67
N SER A 45 -21.27 -10.68 -11.24
CA SER A 45 -20.85 -9.55 -10.39
C SER A 45 -20.11 -10.03 -9.13
N ASN A 46 -20.48 -11.20 -8.59
CA ASN A 46 -19.78 -11.85 -7.48
C ASN A 46 -18.31 -12.18 -7.78
N HIS A 47 -17.95 -12.47 -9.04
CA HIS A 47 -16.55 -12.76 -9.39
C HIS A 47 -15.69 -11.50 -9.42
N TYR A 48 -16.27 -10.35 -9.78
CA TYR A 48 -15.55 -9.08 -9.78
C TYR A 48 -15.32 -8.58 -8.36
N GLN A 49 -16.33 -8.64 -7.49
CA GLN A 49 -16.18 -8.29 -6.07
C GLN A 49 -15.18 -9.21 -5.34
N ASP A 50 -15.22 -10.53 -5.59
CA ASP A 50 -14.23 -11.48 -5.03
C ASP A 50 -12.82 -11.19 -5.57
N PHE A 51 -12.68 -10.78 -6.84
CA PHE A 51 -11.41 -10.37 -7.38
C PHE A 51 -10.89 -9.08 -6.72
N GLN A 52 -11.72 -8.05 -6.56
CA GLN A 52 -11.36 -6.80 -5.90
C GLN A 52 -10.93 -7.06 -4.45
N GLU A 53 -11.67 -7.87 -3.69
CA GLU A 53 -11.31 -8.27 -2.33
C GLU A 53 -9.93 -8.93 -2.27
N ARG A 54 -9.67 -9.88 -3.18
CA ARG A 54 -8.36 -10.56 -3.27
C ARG A 54 -7.25 -9.61 -3.67
N LEU A 55 -7.53 -8.66 -4.57
CA LEU A 55 -6.57 -7.66 -5.04
C LEU A 55 -6.15 -6.72 -3.91
N LEU A 56 -7.12 -6.21 -3.15
CA LEU A 56 -6.88 -5.34 -2.00
C LEU A 56 -6.17 -6.08 -0.86
N SER A 57 -6.54 -7.34 -0.61
CA SER A 57 -5.83 -8.20 0.35
C SER A 57 -4.39 -8.47 -0.08
N PHE A 58 -4.16 -8.73 -1.37
CA PHE A 58 -2.82 -8.94 -1.92
C PHE A 58 -1.95 -7.69 -1.80
N TRP A 59 -2.49 -6.50 -2.10
CA TRP A 59 -1.79 -5.24 -1.87
C TRP A 59 -1.41 -5.04 -0.40
N GLN A 60 -2.31 -5.35 0.54
CA GLN A 60 -2.00 -5.26 1.97
C GLN A 60 -0.86 -6.20 2.38
N GLU A 61 -0.89 -7.44 1.89
CA GLU A 61 0.13 -8.44 2.18
C GLU A 61 1.50 -8.00 1.65
N GLU A 62 1.59 -7.64 0.37
CA GLU A 62 2.85 -7.27 -0.28
C GLU A 62 3.37 -5.90 0.17
N GLY A 63 2.50 -4.89 0.22
CA GLY A 63 2.87 -3.49 0.42
C GLY A 63 2.86 -3.00 1.86
N THR A 64 2.32 -3.76 2.81
CA THR A 64 2.33 -3.39 4.23
C THR A 64 2.89 -4.51 5.10
N LEU A 65 2.26 -5.69 5.11
CA LEU A 65 2.63 -6.73 6.07
C LEU A 65 4.06 -7.23 5.87
N ARG A 66 4.51 -7.42 4.62
CA ARG A 66 5.91 -7.81 4.35
C ARG A 66 6.92 -6.77 4.78
N ILE A 67 6.64 -5.48 4.59
CA ILE A 67 7.52 -4.40 5.04
C ILE A 67 7.63 -4.41 6.56
N LEU A 68 6.51 -4.55 7.27
CA LEU A 68 6.50 -4.62 8.73
C LEU A 68 7.21 -5.88 9.25
N GLN A 69 6.98 -7.05 8.64
CA GLN A 69 7.67 -8.28 8.98
C GLN A 69 9.18 -8.18 8.72
N TRP A 70 9.59 -7.53 7.64
CA TRP A 70 10.99 -7.25 7.37
C TRP A 70 11.58 -6.29 8.40
N ALA A 71 10.85 -5.26 8.82
CA ALA A 71 11.24 -4.38 9.91
C ALA A 71 11.48 -5.14 11.22
N GLU A 72 10.60 -6.08 11.57
CA GLU A 72 10.70 -6.89 12.78
C GLU A 72 11.92 -7.83 12.85
N GLN A 73 12.65 -8.03 11.74
CA GLN A 73 13.92 -8.76 11.77
C GLN A 73 15.06 -7.96 12.45
N GLU A 74 14.90 -6.65 12.63
CA GLU A 74 15.84 -5.83 13.39
C GLU A 74 15.64 -6.02 14.89
N ALA A 75 16.74 -6.06 15.64
CA ALA A 75 16.68 -6.26 17.09
C ALA A 75 16.24 -4.99 17.83
N LYS A 76 16.75 -3.82 17.43
CA LYS A 76 16.51 -2.58 18.18
C LYS A 76 15.39 -1.73 17.56
N PRO A 77 14.53 -1.11 18.37
CA PRO A 77 13.45 -0.24 17.87
C PRO A 77 13.90 0.88 16.89
N PRO A 78 15.04 1.57 17.09
CA PRO A 78 15.52 2.56 16.11
C PRO A 78 15.84 1.95 14.74
N GLU A 79 16.37 0.73 14.70
CA GLU A 79 16.71 0.01 13.47
C GLU A 79 15.43 -0.42 12.74
N LYS A 80 14.40 -0.88 13.48
CA LYS A 80 13.05 -1.17 12.93
C LYS A 80 12.44 0.07 12.26
N LEU A 81 12.47 1.21 12.95
CA LEU A 81 11.94 2.48 12.43
C LEU A 81 12.68 2.91 11.17
N ALA A 82 14.02 2.88 11.20
CA ALA A 82 14.86 3.23 10.05
C ALA A 82 14.56 2.34 8.84
N ARG A 83 14.31 1.04 9.05
CA ARG A 83 13.99 0.09 7.99
C ARG A 83 12.63 0.38 7.34
N VAL A 84 11.59 0.69 8.12
CA VAL A 84 10.28 1.13 7.59
C VAL A 84 10.40 2.45 6.83
N ILE A 85 11.12 3.44 7.38
CA ILE A 85 11.34 4.73 6.71
C ILE A 85 12.03 4.51 5.37
N ARG A 86 13.09 3.68 5.32
CA ARG A 86 13.82 3.37 4.09
C ARG A 86 12.93 2.73 3.02
N ALA A 87 12.07 1.79 3.42
CA ALA A 87 11.10 1.18 2.51
C ALA A 87 10.08 2.18 1.96
N SER A 88 9.90 3.30 2.64
CA SER A 88 8.92 4.34 2.33
C SER A 88 9.51 5.54 1.58
N LEU A 89 10.78 5.48 1.16
CA LEU A 89 11.46 6.60 0.48
C LEU A 89 11.08 6.75 -0.98
N HIS A 90 10.51 5.73 -1.60
CA HIS A 90 10.05 5.80 -2.99
C HIS A 90 8.55 6.06 -3.02
N SER A 91 8.11 6.92 -3.95
CA SER A 91 6.69 7.14 -4.16
C SER A 91 6.01 5.83 -4.58
N SER A 92 4.87 5.52 -3.96
CA SER A 92 4.02 4.40 -4.39
C SER A 92 2.87 5.01 -5.16
N ARG A 93 2.98 5.02 -6.50
CA ARG A 93 1.88 5.48 -7.36
C ARG A 93 0.64 4.61 -7.16
N LEU A 94 0.84 3.33 -6.84
CA LEU A 94 -0.23 2.42 -6.45
C LEU A 94 -0.98 2.88 -5.19
N ASP A 95 -0.28 3.31 -4.13
CA ASP A 95 -0.94 3.83 -2.91
C ASP A 95 -1.73 5.11 -3.21
N VAL A 96 -1.22 5.99 -4.08
CA VAL A 96 -1.96 7.18 -4.55
C VAL A 96 -3.22 6.79 -5.32
N ALA A 97 -3.11 5.85 -6.27
CA ALA A 97 -4.23 5.37 -7.07
C ALA A 97 -5.31 4.71 -6.20
N LEU A 98 -4.92 3.87 -5.23
CA LEU A 98 -5.83 3.21 -4.29
C LEU A 98 -6.47 4.20 -3.33
N ARG A 99 -5.73 5.21 -2.87
CA ARG A 99 -6.30 6.30 -2.05
C ARG A 99 -7.31 7.11 -2.85
N GLY A 100 -7.02 7.42 -4.12
CA GLY A 100 -7.95 8.03 -5.06
C GLY A 100 -9.23 7.20 -5.22
N TRP A 101 -9.09 5.89 -5.41
CA TRP A 101 -10.23 4.98 -5.53
C TRP A 101 -11.07 4.93 -4.24
N ALA A 102 -10.44 4.91 -3.07
CA ALA A 102 -11.11 4.93 -1.76
C ALA A 102 -11.98 6.18 -1.52
N PHE A 103 -11.80 7.27 -2.27
CA PHE A 103 -12.70 8.43 -2.18
C PHE A 103 -14.08 8.15 -2.78
N HIS A 104 -14.17 7.23 -3.74
CA HIS A 104 -15.39 6.96 -4.51
C HIS A 104 -15.97 5.56 -4.28
N ASP A 105 -15.24 4.67 -3.60
CA ASP A 105 -15.64 3.29 -3.34
C ASP A 105 -15.52 2.94 -1.86
N ASP A 106 -16.65 2.64 -1.21
CA ASP A 106 -16.71 2.35 0.23
C ASP A 106 -16.03 1.03 0.60
N GLN A 107 -16.04 0.03 -0.28
CA GLN A 107 -15.34 -1.23 0.01
C GLN A 107 -13.84 -0.96 0.04
N VAL A 108 -13.31 -0.28 -0.98
CA VAL A 108 -11.88 0.06 -1.05
C VAL A 108 -11.47 0.97 0.10
N ARG A 109 -12.34 1.91 0.48
CA ARG A 109 -12.14 2.77 1.66
C ARG A 109 -11.93 1.96 2.93
N VAL A 110 -12.74 0.93 3.18
CA VAL A 110 -12.57 0.06 4.36
C VAL A 110 -11.20 -0.61 4.36
N HIS A 111 -10.74 -1.15 3.22
CA HIS A 111 -9.41 -1.77 3.12
C HIS A 111 -8.28 -0.76 3.31
N HIS A 112 -8.39 0.41 2.67
CA HIS A 112 -7.39 1.46 2.77
C HIS A 112 -7.27 2.00 4.20
N LEU A 113 -8.39 2.19 4.90
CA LEU A 113 -8.42 2.59 6.31
C LEU A 113 -7.72 1.56 7.19
N ARG A 114 -7.93 0.27 6.94
CA ARG A 114 -7.26 -0.81 7.70
C ARG A 114 -5.74 -0.74 7.55
N ILE A 115 -5.24 -0.46 6.35
CA ILE A 115 -3.80 -0.32 6.09
C ILE A 115 -3.21 0.90 6.77
N ASP A 116 -3.87 2.06 6.64
CA ASP A 116 -3.40 3.29 7.31
C ASP A 116 -3.37 3.11 8.83
N GLN A 117 -4.39 2.44 9.41
CA GLN A 117 -4.42 2.11 10.84
C GLN A 117 -3.31 1.15 11.26
N GLN A 118 -3.02 0.12 10.46
CA GLN A 118 -1.93 -0.82 10.74
C GLN A 118 -0.55 -0.14 10.70
N ARG A 119 -0.29 0.66 9.67
CA ARG A 119 0.95 1.43 9.52
C ARG A 119 1.12 2.39 10.69
N LEU A 120 0.07 3.13 11.05
CA LEU A 120 0.10 4.08 12.17
C LEU A 120 0.33 3.36 13.50
N ALA A 121 -0.41 2.28 13.79
CA ALA A 121 -0.26 1.52 15.02
C ALA A 121 1.15 0.92 15.17
N TYR A 122 1.74 0.44 14.08
CA TYR A 122 3.12 -0.04 14.09
C TYR A 122 4.11 1.06 14.46
N LEU A 123 3.98 2.24 13.82
CA LEU A 123 4.84 3.39 14.12
C LEU A 123 4.69 3.82 15.59
N GLU A 124 3.47 3.84 16.14
CA GLU A 124 3.23 4.17 17.55
C GLU A 124 3.95 3.20 18.49
N VAL A 125 3.88 1.88 18.23
CA VAL A 125 4.58 0.85 19.00
C VAL A 125 6.09 1.01 18.94
N VAL A 126 6.64 1.17 17.75
CA VAL A 126 8.10 1.28 17.57
C VAL A 126 8.63 2.57 18.20
N VAL A 127 7.96 3.70 18.01
CA VAL A 127 8.37 4.97 18.62
C VAL A 127 8.28 4.90 20.14
N PHE A 128 7.22 4.29 20.69
CA PHE A 128 7.10 4.11 22.14
C PHE A 128 8.25 3.26 22.72
N ALA A 129 8.69 2.24 21.97
CA ALA A 129 9.82 1.42 22.38
C ALA A 129 11.17 2.16 22.30
N ILE A 130 11.28 3.22 21.48
CA ILE A 130 12.44 4.12 21.45
C ILE A 130 12.37 5.11 22.61
N ARG A 131 11.19 5.67 22.86
CA ARG A 131 10.93 6.65 23.90
C ARG A 131 9.59 6.34 24.56
N ALA A 132 9.64 5.92 25.83
CA ALA A 132 8.48 5.51 26.62
C ALA A 132 7.58 6.70 27.05
N ASP A 133 7.05 7.41 26.07
CA ASP A 133 6.25 8.63 26.18
C ASP A 133 5.04 8.49 25.22
N PRO A 134 3.87 8.03 25.71
CA PRO A 134 2.73 7.72 24.84
C PRO A 134 2.20 8.93 24.04
N PRO A 135 2.06 10.13 24.63
CA PRO A 135 1.70 11.33 23.86
C PRO A 135 2.69 11.63 22.74
N TYR A 136 4.00 11.54 23.02
CA TYR A 136 5.03 11.74 22.00
C TYR A 136 4.97 10.69 20.90
N ALA A 137 4.85 9.41 21.26
CA ALA A 137 4.81 8.31 20.29
C ALA A 137 3.63 8.45 19.31
N LYS A 138 2.46 8.81 19.82
CA LYS A 138 1.26 9.07 19.02
C LYS A 138 1.45 10.24 18.06
N LEU A 139 2.03 11.36 18.52
CA LEU A 139 2.23 12.52 17.67
C LEU A 139 3.29 12.28 16.60
N LEU A 140 4.41 11.64 16.96
CA LEU A 140 5.48 11.33 16.01
C LEU A 140 5.02 10.31 14.95
N ALA A 141 4.31 9.25 15.35
CA ALA A 141 3.77 8.28 14.40
C ALA A 141 2.83 8.92 13.37
N ARG A 142 1.99 9.87 13.82
CA ARG A 142 1.13 10.66 12.94
C ARG A 142 1.93 11.57 12.02
N LEU A 143 2.93 12.28 12.54
CA LEU A 143 3.80 13.14 11.74
C LEU A 143 4.53 12.35 10.64
N LEU A 144 5.09 11.20 10.99
CA LEU A 144 5.76 10.30 10.02
C LEU A 144 4.77 9.78 8.98
N SER A 145 3.57 9.37 9.40
CA SER A 145 2.50 8.92 8.49
C SER A 145 2.04 10.05 7.55
N SER A 146 1.83 11.25 8.07
CA SER A 146 1.46 12.43 7.28
C SER A 146 2.56 12.82 6.30
N ARG A 147 3.83 12.69 6.67
CA ARG A 147 4.96 12.92 5.77
C ARG A 147 4.99 11.92 4.62
N TYR A 148 4.81 10.62 4.91
CA TYR A 148 4.72 9.58 3.89
C TYR A 148 3.58 9.83 2.88
N VAL A 149 2.37 10.10 3.38
CA VAL A 149 1.22 10.37 2.51
C VAL A 149 1.40 11.69 1.75
N GLY A 150 1.87 12.73 2.44
CA GLY A 150 2.08 14.05 1.85
C GLY A 150 3.12 14.04 0.74
N SER A 151 4.24 13.33 0.93
CA SER A 151 5.30 13.25 -0.07
C SER A 151 4.84 12.61 -1.38
N GLN A 152 3.88 11.67 -1.31
CA GLN A 152 3.27 11.03 -2.47
C GLN A 152 2.29 11.93 -3.24
N HIS A 153 1.68 12.92 -2.59
CA HIS A 153 0.62 13.78 -3.18
C HIS A 153 1.12 15.16 -3.62
N ILE A 154 2.33 15.57 -3.23
CA ILE A 154 2.98 16.75 -3.79
C ILE A 154 3.34 16.47 -5.25
N ILE A 155 3.26 17.51 -6.11
CA ILE A 155 3.56 17.39 -7.54
C ILE A 155 4.74 18.31 -7.90
N PRO A 156 5.90 17.76 -8.31
CA PRO A 156 6.24 16.33 -8.37
C PRO A 156 6.35 15.69 -6.96
N SER A 157 6.20 14.37 -6.86
CA SER A 157 6.31 13.66 -5.58
C SER A 157 7.72 13.80 -5.00
N ILE A 158 7.80 13.92 -3.67
CA ILE A 158 9.08 13.96 -2.95
C ILE A 158 9.49 12.52 -2.62
N GLU A 159 10.68 12.11 -3.05
CA GLU A 159 11.19 10.75 -2.90
C GLU A 159 12.73 10.71 -2.77
N GLY A 160 13.26 9.51 -2.56
CA GLY A 160 14.71 9.25 -2.50
C GLY A 160 15.41 10.02 -1.38
N GLU A 161 16.53 10.66 -1.72
CA GLU A 161 17.37 11.37 -0.76
C GLU A 161 16.68 12.58 -0.13
N GLU A 162 15.85 13.30 -0.90
CA GLU A 162 15.12 14.47 -0.39
C GLU A 162 14.10 14.07 0.69
N LEU A 163 13.31 13.02 0.42
CA LEU A 163 12.38 12.49 1.41
C LEU A 163 13.12 11.92 2.63
N GLY A 164 14.27 11.27 2.40
CA GLY A 164 15.15 10.80 3.46
C GLY A 164 15.62 11.94 4.37
N ALA A 165 16.03 13.08 3.80
CA ALA A 165 16.43 14.27 4.53
C ALA A 165 15.27 14.86 5.35
N LEU A 166 14.04 14.89 4.80
CA LEU A 166 12.86 15.34 5.53
C LEU A 166 12.59 14.49 6.78
N TYR A 167 12.85 13.18 6.73
CA TYR A 167 12.71 12.30 7.89
C TYR A 167 13.72 12.59 9.01
N GLN A 168 14.89 13.16 8.70
CA GLN A 168 15.94 13.48 9.69
C GLN A 168 15.70 14.79 10.46
N LEU A 169 14.70 15.59 10.08
CA LEU A 169 14.38 16.87 10.73
C LEU A 169 13.61 16.72 12.06
N VAL A 170 13.39 15.50 12.55
CA VAL A 170 12.55 15.20 13.73
C VAL A 170 13.26 14.22 14.66
#